data_AF-A0A2H0WRU9-F1
#
_entry.id   AF-A0A2H0WRU9-F1
#
_cell.length_a   1.000
_cell.length_b   1.000
_cell.length_c   1.000
_cell.angle_alpha   90.00
_cell.angle_beta   90.00
_cell.angle_gamma   90.00
#
_symmetry.space_group_name_H-M   'P 1'
#
loop_
_entity.id
_entity.type
_entity.pdbx_description
1 polymer ?
#
loop_
_entity_poly.entity_id
_entity_poly.type
_entity_poly.pdbx_seq_one_letter_code
_entity_poly.pdbx_strand_id
1 'polypeptide(L)'
;MLKKFIPVLAVLGFAAAILFISIFRMSASAKPSFAAASLKFNVSSPSVTPSFEPTQTPVPKSNYYLVYPGMLPDQPLYKLKMIRDKIWLALTSGSLKRSEVLLLFADKRVGAGDVLIKGNKVDLGLTTLTKGIKYFERAVTEINSAKQKGMQTEEMVSKLQNASLKYEEVLTDLQEQVGSESKTYLENLVKLIKDIQTNLLTS
;
A
#
# COMPACT_ATOMS: atom_id res chain seq x y z
N MET A 1 -33.70 8.18 25.53
CA MET A 1 -33.86 7.05 24.59
C MET A 1 -32.63 6.13 24.49
N LEU A 2 -31.41 6.59 24.77
CA LEU A 2 -30.18 5.81 24.58
C LEU A 2 -30.01 4.57 25.49
N LYS A 3 -30.56 4.61 26.72
CA LYS A 3 -30.45 3.50 27.69
C LYS A 3 -31.14 2.20 27.22
N LYS A 4 -32.10 2.28 26.29
CA LYS A 4 -32.81 1.13 25.72
C LYS A 4 -32.03 0.42 24.61
N PHE A 5 -31.01 1.07 24.04
CA PHE A 5 -30.19 0.49 22.96
C PHE A 5 -28.98 -0.30 23.47
N ILE A 6 -28.57 -0.09 24.73
CA ILE A 6 -27.46 -0.79 25.37
C ILE A 6 -27.66 -2.33 25.36
N PRO A 7 -28.82 -2.88 25.77
CA PRO A 7 -29.00 -4.33 25.73
C PRO A 7 -29.05 -4.89 24.31
N VAL A 8 -29.60 -4.14 23.35
CA VAL A 8 -29.67 -4.56 21.93
C VAL A 8 -28.27 -4.64 21.32
N LEU A 9 -27.41 -3.67 21.61
CA LEU A 9 -26.02 -3.66 21.13
C LEU A 9 -25.19 -4.79 21.77
N ALA A 10 -25.44 -5.12 23.03
CA ALA A 10 -24.78 -6.22 23.72
C ALA A 10 -25.14 -7.58 23.10
N VAL A 11 -26.43 -7.82 22.81
CA VAL A 11 -26.89 -9.05 22.14
C VAL A 11 -26.30 -9.15 20.73
N LEU A 12 -26.28 -8.05 19.97
CA LEU A 12 -25.69 -8.03 18.62
C LEU A 12 -24.18 -8.31 18.65
N GLY A 13 -23.45 -7.72 19.60
CA GLY A 13 -22.02 -7.96 19.79
C GLY A 13 -21.72 -9.41 20.17
N PHE A 14 -22.54 -10.02 21.03
CA PHE A 14 -22.40 -11.41 21.42
C PHE A 14 -22.68 -12.36 20.25
N ALA A 15 -23.74 -12.12 19.47
CA ALA A 15 -24.04 -12.89 18.26
C ALA A 15 -22.91 -12.79 17.22
N ALA A 16 -22.36 -11.59 17.01
CA ALA A 16 -21.23 -11.38 16.12
C ALA A 16 -19.96 -12.10 16.60
N ALA A 17 -19.71 -12.13 17.91
CA ALA A 17 -18.58 -12.85 18.49
C ALA A 17 -18.70 -14.38 18.27
N ILE A 18 -19.89 -14.96 18.46
CA ILE A 18 -20.13 -16.39 18.19
C ILE A 18 -19.91 -16.71 16.71
N LEU A 19 -20.43 -15.86 15.80
CA LEU A 19 -20.22 -16.03 14.37
C LEU A 19 -18.73 -15.98 14.02
N PHE A 20 -17.99 -15.03 14.59
CA PHE A 20 -16.56 -14.85 14.33
C PHE A 20 -15.73 -16.05 14.80
N ILE A 21 -16.02 -16.59 15.99
CA ILE A 21 -15.37 -17.79 16.52
C ILE A 21 -15.71 -19.01 15.66
N SER A 22 -16.93 -19.11 15.14
CA SER A 22 -17.35 -20.21 14.26
C SER A 22 -16.60 -20.21 12.93
N ILE A 23 -16.43 -19.05 12.30
CA ILE A 23 -15.68 -18.93 11.04
C ILE A 23 -14.19 -19.25 11.26
N PHE A 24 -13.62 -18.77 12.36
CA PHE A 24 -12.21 -19.03 12.69
C PHE A 24 -11.92 -20.51 12.98
N ARG A 25 -12.84 -21.25 13.60
CA ARG A 25 -12.70 -22.71 13.79
C ARG A 25 -12.82 -23.50 12.48
N MET A 26 -13.66 -23.05 11.55
CA MET A 26 -13.81 -23.70 10.23
C MET A 26 -12.54 -23.55 9.36
N SER A 27 -11.84 -22.41 9.47
CA SER A 27 -10.66 -22.14 8.65
C SER A 27 -9.42 -22.96 9.03
N ALA A 28 -9.47 -23.73 10.13
CA ALA A 28 -8.37 -24.60 10.58
C ALA A 28 -8.45 -26.04 10.01
N SER A 29 -9.49 -26.39 9.24
CA SER A 29 -9.64 -27.76 8.69
C SER A 29 -9.92 -27.82 7.18
N ALA A 30 -9.88 -26.70 6.47
CA ALA A 30 -9.89 -26.72 5.01
C ALA A 30 -8.46 -26.83 4.49
N LYS A 31 -8.03 -28.03 4.09
CA LYS A 31 -6.94 -28.17 3.11
C LYS A 31 -7.46 -27.58 1.80
N PRO A 32 -6.90 -26.50 1.26
CA PRO A 32 -7.28 -26.04 -0.07
C PRO A 32 -6.71 -27.02 -1.09
N SER A 33 -7.53 -27.99 -1.52
CA SER A 33 -7.27 -28.72 -2.77
C SER A 33 -7.66 -27.78 -3.91
N PHE A 34 -6.73 -26.93 -4.33
CA PHE A 34 -6.79 -26.31 -5.64
C PHE A 34 -6.43 -27.40 -6.66
N ALA A 35 -7.41 -28.23 -7.02
CA ALA A 35 -7.31 -29.06 -8.19
C ALA A 35 -7.09 -28.14 -9.40
N ALA A 36 -5.87 -28.14 -9.90
CA ALA A 36 -5.41 -27.38 -11.05
C ALA A 36 -6.24 -27.78 -12.29
N ALA A 37 -7.29 -27.00 -12.56
CA ALA A 37 -7.87 -26.94 -13.89
C ALA A 37 -6.86 -26.24 -14.81
N SER A 38 -6.03 -27.04 -15.46
CA SER A 38 -5.10 -26.61 -16.49
C SER A 38 -5.88 -26.16 -17.73
N LEU A 39 -6.36 -24.91 -17.70
CA LEU A 39 -6.81 -24.22 -18.89
C LEU A 39 -5.57 -23.95 -19.77
N LYS A 40 -5.39 -24.77 -20.80
CA LYS A 40 -4.43 -24.53 -21.88
C LYS A 40 -4.87 -23.30 -22.67
N PHE A 41 -4.35 -22.13 -22.29
CA PHE A 41 -4.44 -20.94 -23.13
C PHE A 41 -3.44 -21.08 -24.28
N ASN A 42 -3.96 -21.34 -25.47
CA ASN A 42 -3.21 -21.31 -26.71
C ASN A 42 -3.03 -19.85 -27.15
N VAL A 43 -2.04 -19.15 -26.59
CA VAL A 43 -1.66 -17.81 -27.02
C VAL A 43 -0.82 -17.94 -28.30
N SER A 44 -1.45 -17.66 -29.43
CA SER A 44 -0.77 -17.48 -30.71
C SER A 44 0.01 -16.17 -30.66
N SER A 45 1.34 -16.26 -30.80
CA SER A 45 2.24 -15.11 -30.90
C SER A 45 2.19 -14.51 -32.31
N PRO A 46 1.81 -13.24 -32.49
CA PRO A 46 2.21 -12.49 -33.68
C PRO A 46 3.62 -11.91 -33.47
N SER A 47 4.54 -12.36 -34.31
CA SER A 47 5.87 -11.78 -34.48
C SER A 47 5.73 -10.36 -35.05
N VAL A 48 6.20 -9.35 -34.32
CA VAL A 48 6.37 -7.99 -34.85
C VAL A 48 7.83 -7.56 -34.69
N THR A 49 8.41 -7.32 -35.86
CA THR A 49 9.75 -6.82 -36.17
C THR A 49 10.15 -5.59 -35.32
N PRO A 50 11.35 -5.55 -34.72
CA PRO A 50 11.82 -4.37 -34.00
C PRO A 50 12.33 -3.31 -34.99
N SER A 51 11.70 -2.14 -34.99
CA SER A 51 12.22 -0.90 -35.57
C SER A 51 13.06 -0.20 -34.51
N PHE A 52 14.33 0.06 -34.82
CA PHE A 52 15.26 0.81 -33.98
C PHE A 52 15.25 2.28 -34.41
N GLU A 53 14.88 3.17 -33.49
CA GLU A 53 15.20 4.61 -33.50
C GLU A 53 15.52 5.08 -32.06
N PRO A 54 16.28 6.18 -31.89
CA PRO A 54 17.44 6.21 -31.01
C PRO A 54 17.18 6.55 -29.54
N THR A 55 18.08 5.97 -28.73
CA THR A 55 18.45 6.19 -27.34
C THR A 55 18.08 7.56 -26.74
N GLN A 56 17.08 7.54 -25.86
CA GLN A 56 17.06 8.40 -24.69
C GLN A 56 17.53 7.57 -23.49
N THR A 57 18.51 8.11 -22.75
CA THR A 57 19.09 7.53 -21.54
C THR A 57 18.00 6.98 -20.63
N PRO A 58 17.95 5.67 -20.33
CA PRO A 58 16.91 5.12 -19.48
C PRO A 58 17.13 5.64 -18.06
N VAL A 59 16.24 6.53 -17.62
CA VAL A 59 16.01 6.76 -16.19
C VAL A 59 15.73 5.38 -15.59
N PRO A 60 16.46 4.93 -14.56
CA PRO A 60 16.30 3.58 -14.03
C PRO A 60 14.87 3.39 -13.52
N LYS A 61 14.03 2.79 -14.35
CA LYS A 61 12.63 2.54 -14.03
C LYS A 61 12.58 1.44 -12.99
N SER A 62 12.05 1.72 -11.81
CA SER A 62 12.01 0.75 -10.73
C SER A 62 11.10 -0.41 -11.14
N ASN A 63 11.60 -1.66 -11.07
CA ASN A 63 10.83 -2.88 -11.35
C ASN A 63 9.87 -3.26 -10.21
N TYR A 64 9.42 -2.28 -9.43
CA TYR A 64 8.49 -2.46 -8.32
C TYR A 64 7.06 -2.15 -8.76
N TYR A 65 6.16 -3.10 -8.54
CA TYR A 65 4.75 -2.95 -8.85
C TYR A 65 3.98 -2.38 -7.66
N LEU A 66 3.43 -1.18 -7.83
CA LEU A 66 2.53 -0.56 -6.87
C LEU A 66 1.22 -1.34 -6.78
N VAL A 67 0.83 -1.67 -5.54
CA VAL A 67 -0.45 -2.34 -5.29
C VAL A 67 -1.60 -1.42 -5.70
N TYR A 68 -2.51 -1.96 -6.53
CA TYR A 68 -3.67 -1.21 -7.01
C TYR A 68 -4.53 -0.67 -5.84
N PRO A 69 -4.91 0.62 -5.87
CA PRO A 69 -5.59 1.29 -4.74
C PRO A 69 -7.00 0.77 -4.47
N GLY A 70 -7.68 0.22 -5.48
CA GLY A 70 -9.07 -0.20 -5.38
C GLY A 70 -10.01 0.99 -5.19
N MET A 71 -10.52 1.19 -3.96
CA MET A 71 -11.44 2.28 -3.63
C MET A 71 -10.70 3.59 -3.35
N LEU A 72 -11.10 4.64 -4.06
CA LEU A 72 -10.57 5.99 -3.89
C LEU A 72 -11.19 6.73 -2.67
N PRO A 73 -10.50 7.75 -2.13
CA PRO A 73 -10.93 8.55 -0.98
C PRO A 73 -12.19 9.41 -1.18
N ASP A 74 -12.72 9.47 -2.41
CA ASP A 74 -13.85 10.32 -2.78
C ASP A 74 -15.22 9.71 -2.43
N GLN A 75 -15.27 8.42 -2.08
CA GLN A 75 -16.52 7.70 -1.84
C GLN A 75 -16.81 7.49 -0.34
N PRO A 76 -18.07 7.50 0.11
CA PRO A 76 -18.43 7.29 1.52
C PRO A 76 -17.92 5.97 2.11
N LEU A 77 -17.90 4.91 1.29
CA LEU A 77 -17.41 3.57 1.65
C LEU A 77 -15.92 3.55 2.01
N TYR A 78 -15.17 4.58 1.61
CA TYR A 78 -13.76 4.71 1.99
C TYR A 78 -13.57 4.80 3.50
N LYS A 79 -14.50 5.43 4.23
CA LYS A 79 -14.43 5.52 5.69
C LYS A 79 -14.49 4.13 6.34
N LEU A 80 -15.31 3.22 5.81
CA LEU A 80 -15.38 1.84 6.29
C LEU A 80 -14.07 1.09 6.03
N LYS A 81 -13.49 1.26 4.83
CA LYS A 81 -12.16 0.73 4.51
C LYS A 81 -11.09 1.25 5.48
N MET A 82 -11.10 2.54 5.80
CA MET A 82 -10.17 3.13 6.77
C MET A 82 -10.26 2.48 8.15
N ILE A 83 -11.48 2.19 8.60
CA ILE A 83 -11.73 1.54 9.89
C ILE A 83 -11.15 0.12 9.86
N ARG A 84 -11.44 -0.65 8.81
CA ARG A 84 -10.88 -1.99 8.61
C ARG A 84 -9.35 -1.95 8.62
N ASP A 85 -8.74 -1.03 7.88
CA ASP A 85 -7.27 -0.92 7.78
C ASP A 85 -6.66 -0.58 9.16
N LYS A 86 -7.32 0.25 9.98
CA LYS A 86 -6.91 0.52 11.37
C LYS A 86 -7.06 -0.70 12.28
N ILE A 87 -8.17 -1.43 12.19
CA ILE A 87 -8.39 -2.65 12.97
C ILE A 87 -7.33 -3.69 12.60
N TRP A 88 -7.06 -3.87 11.30
CA TRP A 88 -6.03 -4.80 10.84
C TRP A 88 -4.66 -4.41 11.41
N LEU A 89 -4.26 -3.14 11.29
CA LEU A 89 -2.98 -2.70 11.87
C LEU A 89 -2.93 -2.85 13.40
N ALA A 90 -4.05 -2.68 14.10
CA ALA A 90 -4.12 -2.88 15.55
C ALA A 90 -3.99 -4.35 15.96
N LEU A 91 -4.55 -5.26 15.16
CA LEU A 91 -4.47 -6.71 15.39
C LEU A 91 -3.12 -7.31 14.94
N THR A 92 -2.42 -6.66 14.00
CA THR A 92 -1.11 -7.11 13.54
C THR A 92 -0.06 -6.94 14.63
N SER A 93 0.39 -8.07 15.17
CA SER A 93 1.44 -8.18 16.18
C SER A 93 2.81 -8.47 15.55
N GLY A 94 3.86 -7.85 16.08
CA GLY A 94 5.25 -8.02 15.63
C GLY A 94 5.70 -6.96 14.63
N SER A 95 6.87 -6.36 14.87
CA SER A 95 7.36 -5.20 14.12
C SER A 95 7.58 -5.49 12.63
N LEU A 96 8.08 -6.68 12.26
CA LEU A 96 8.25 -7.08 10.86
C LEU A 96 6.91 -7.12 10.10
N LYS A 97 5.91 -7.84 10.63
CA LYS A 97 4.56 -7.93 10.04
C LYS A 97 3.86 -6.57 9.98
N ARG A 98 4.08 -5.72 10.99
CA ARG A 98 3.54 -4.36 10.99
C ARG A 98 4.14 -3.52 9.87
N SER A 99 5.45 -3.64 9.64
CA SER A 99 6.12 -2.98 8.52
C SER A 99 5.50 -3.39 7.18
N GLU A 100 5.24 -4.68 6.96
CA GLU A 100 4.59 -5.18 5.73
C GLU A 100 3.18 -4.58 5.52
N VAL A 101 2.36 -4.56 6.57
CA VAL A 101 1.00 -4.00 6.50
C VAL A 101 1.04 -2.49 6.25
N LEU A 102 1.98 -1.78 6.87
CA LEU A 102 2.18 -0.35 6.68
C LEU A 102 2.65 -0.04 5.25
N LEU A 103 3.59 -0.81 4.70
CA LEU A 103 4.03 -0.69 3.32
C LEU A 103 2.86 -0.92 2.35
N LEU A 104 2.05 -1.95 2.57
CA LEU A 104 0.85 -2.20 1.77
C LEU A 104 -0.12 -1.02 1.79
N PHE A 105 -0.26 -0.33 2.92
CA PHE A 105 -1.10 0.86 3.01
C PHE A 105 -0.48 2.07 2.33
N ALA A 106 0.85 2.20 2.38
CA ALA A 106 1.57 3.23 1.65
C ALA A 106 1.38 3.06 0.14
N ASP A 107 1.61 1.86 -0.41
CA ASP A 107 1.46 1.58 -1.85
C ASP A 107 0.07 1.94 -2.36
N LYS A 108 -0.97 1.50 -1.63
CA LYS A 108 -2.37 1.79 -1.97
C LYS A 108 -2.68 3.28 -1.97
N ARG A 109 -2.03 4.07 -1.10
CA ARG A 109 -2.25 5.53 -1.03
C ARG A 109 -1.45 6.26 -2.08
N VAL A 110 -0.24 5.82 -2.37
CA VAL A 110 0.56 6.40 -3.44
C VAL A 110 -0.14 6.19 -4.78
N GLY A 111 -0.58 4.97 -5.07
CA GLY A 111 -1.37 4.68 -6.27
C GLY A 111 -2.71 5.42 -6.31
N ALA A 112 -3.41 5.58 -5.18
CA ALA A 112 -4.65 6.37 -5.15
C ALA A 112 -4.41 7.86 -5.42
N GLY A 113 -3.33 8.42 -4.85
CA GLY A 113 -2.92 9.79 -5.08
C GLY A 113 -2.62 10.08 -6.55
N ASP A 114 -1.87 9.17 -7.19
CA ASP A 114 -1.58 9.21 -8.62
C ASP A 114 -2.86 9.28 -9.47
N VAL A 115 -3.79 8.35 -9.25
CA VAL A 115 -5.07 8.30 -9.97
C VAL A 115 -5.92 9.56 -9.72
N LEU A 116 -5.92 10.09 -8.49
CA LEU A 116 -6.68 11.30 -8.16
C LEU A 116 -6.14 12.55 -8.86
N ILE A 117 -4.81 12.73 -8.88
CA ILE A 117 -4.19 13.90 -9.52
C ILE A 117 -4.43 13.83 -11.03
N LYS A 118 -4.19 12.67 -11.65
CA LYS A 118 -4.52 12.42 -13.06
C LYS A 118 -6.01 12.64 -13.38
N GLY A 119 -6.87 12.42 -12.39
CA GLY A 119 -8.31 12.70 -12.45
C GLY A 119 -8.72 14.13 -12.10
N ASN A 120 -7.80 15.11 -12.14
CA ASN A 120 -8.03 16.53 -11.79
C ASN A 120 -8.47 16.80 -10.34
N LYS A 121 -8.31 15.85 -9.42
CA LYS A 121 -8.59 16.03 -7.98
C LYS A 121 -7.30 16.28 -7.21
N VAL A 122 -6.57 17.33 -7.60
CA VAL A 122 -5.18 17.60 -7.15
C VAL A 122 -5.06 17.64 -5.62
N ASP A 123 -5.83 18.48 -4.93
CA ASP A 123 -5.73 18.63 -3.47
C ASP A 123 -6.00 17.31 -2.71
N LEU A 124 -7.02 16.57 -3.16
CA LEU A 124 -7.35 15.27 -2.57
C LEU A 124 -6.24 14.25 -2.85
N GLY A 125 -5.64 14.32 -4.03
CA GLY A 125 -4.49 13.51 -4.43
C GLY A 125 -3.26 13.79 -3.57
N LEU A 126 -2.88 15.06 -3.41
CA LEU A 126 -1.74 15.49 -2.58
C LEU A 126 -1.92 15.04 -1.12
N THR A 127 -3.10 15.27 -0.53
CA THR A 127 -3.36 14.82 0.84
C THR A 127 -3.35 13.29 0.98
N THR A 128 -3.68 12.56 -0.09
CA THR A 128 -3.63 11.10 -0.13
C THR A 128 -2.19 10.58 -0.25
N LEU A 129 -1.36 11.21 -1.11
CA LEU A 129 0.07 10.92 -1.22
C LEU A 129 0.76 11.10 0.13
N THR A 130 0.56 12.24 0.80
CA THR A 130 1.16 12.52 2.10
C THR A 130 0.79 11.50 3.16
N LYS A 131 -0.46 11.02 3.16
CA LYS A 131 -0.87 9.91 4.05
C LYS A 131 -0.14 8.62 3.70
N GLY A 132 0.06 8.33 2.41
CA GLY A 132 0.85 7.19 1.95
C GLY A 132 2.29 7.25 2.43
N ILE A 133 2.96 8.38 2.22
CA ILE A 133 4.35 8.57 2.65
C ILE A 133 4.50 8.48 4.18
N LYS A 134 3.53 8.97 4.95
CA LYS A 134 3.51 8.76 6.41
C LYS A 134 3.36 7.29 6.81
N TYR A 135 2.63 6.48 6.04
CA TYR A 135 2.60 5.02 6.30
C TYR A 135 3.94 4.37 5.96
N PHE A 136 4.60 4.81 4.89
CA PHE A 136 5.92 4.32 4.50
C PHE A 136 6.98 4.64 5.58
N GLU A 137 7.03 5.88 6.06
CA GLU A 137 7.92 6.29 7.16
C GLU A 137 7.74 5.41 8.41
N ARG A 138 6.48 5.12 8.77
CA ARG A 138 6.16 4.21 9.89
C ARG A 138 6.60 2.78 9.60
N ALA A 139 6.50 2.31 8.35
CA ALA A 139 6.98 0.99 7.96
C ALA A 139 8.50 0.88 8.20
N VAL A 140 9.26 1.93 7.89
CA VAL A 140 10.70 2.01 8.16
C VAL A 140 10.98 2.05 9.66
N THR A 141 10.18 2.77 10.44
CA THR A 141 10.35 2.78 11.92
C THR A 141 10.13 1.38 12.51
N GLU A 142 9.13 0.65 12.04
CA GLU A 142 8.88 -0.73 12.47
C GLU A 142 10.00 -1.69 12.01
N ILE A 143 10.59 -1.50 10.83
CA ILE A 143 11.71 -2.36 10.41
C ILE A 143 12.97 -2.11 11.24
N ASN A 144 13.25 -0.85 11.60
CA ASN A 144 14.35 -0.52 12.50
C ASN A 144 14.12 -1.12 13.89
N SER A 145 12.88 -1.07 14.39
CA SER A 145 12.49 -1.74 15.63
C SER A 145 12.65 -3.27 15.54
N ALA A 146 12.47 -3.85 14.35
CA ALA A 146 12.66 -5.27 14.14
C ALA A 146 14.14 -5.67 14.10
N LYS A 147 14.98 -4.87 13.43
CA LYS A 147 16.45 -5.00 13.42
C LYS A 147 17.02 -4.99 14.84
N GLN A 148 16.60 -4.03 15.67
CA GLN A 148 17.03 -3.92 17.08
C GLN A 148 16.66 -5.15 17.92
N LYS A 149 15.61 -5.89 17.53
CA LYS A 149 15.18 -7.13 18.20
C LYS A 149 15.89 -8.38 17.65
N GLY A 150 16.87 -8.22 16.76
CA GLY A 150 17.61 -9.32 16.15
C GLY A 150 16.79 -10.16 15.16
N MET A 151 15.70 -9.61 14.60
CA MET A 151 14.96 -10.30 13.54
C MET A 151 15.69 -10.19 12.20
N GLN A 152 15.53 -11.20 11.35
CA GLN A 152 15.94 -11.14 9.94
C GLN A 152 15.03 -10.14 9.21
N THR A 153 15.63 -9.13 8.57
CA THR A 153 14.89 -8.00 7.97
C THR A 153 15.33 -7.68 6.54
N GLU A 154 16.31 -8.41 6.01
CA GLU A 154 17.02 -8.12 4.77
C GLU A 154 16.06 -8.04 3.58
N GLU A 155 15.16 -9.02 3.46
CA GLU A 155 14.13 -9.05 2.43
C GLU A 155 13.20 -7.83 2.52
N MET A 156 12.76 -7.50 3.74
CA MET A 156 11.83 -6.38 3.94
C MET A 156 12.52 -5.02 3.70
N VAL A 157 13.79 -4.88 4.06
CA VAL A 157 14.60 -3.69 3.76
C VAL A 157 14.73 -3.51 2.26
N SER A 158 15.08 -4.57 1.52
CA SER A 158 15.15 -4.54 0.05
C SER A 158 13.81 -4.13 -0.57
N LYS A 159 12.70 -4.67 -0.03
CA LYS A 159 11.35 -4.31 -0.47
C LYS A 159 11.02 -2.83 -0.23
N LEU A 160 11.40 -2.28 0.92
CA LEU A 160 11.21 -0.87 1.25
C LEU A 160 12.05 0.05 0.36
N GLN A 161 13.27 -0.35 0.00
CA GLN A 161 14.12 0.38 -0.95
C GLN A 161 13.51 0.40 -2.35
N ASN A 162 13.04 -0.74 -2.84
CA ASN A 162 12.39 -0.80 -4.15
C ASN A 162 11.10 0.04 -4.19
N ALA A 163 10.34 0.04 -3.09
CA ALA A 163 9.17 0.89 -2.94
C ALA A 163 9.54 2.39 -2.91
N SER A 164 10.61 2.79 -2.22
CA SER A 164 11.05 4.20 -2.18
C SER A 164 11.39 4.72 -3.56
N LEU A 165 12.14 3.94 -4.35
CA LEU A 165 12.47 4.27 -5.74
C LEU A 165 11.20 4.43 -6.58
N LYS A 166 10.20 3.56 -6.37
CA LYS A 166 8.94 3.66 -7.11
C LYS A 166 8.11 4.87 -6.70
N TYR A 167 8.12 5.24 -5.43
CA TYR A 167 7.42 6.43 -4.96
C TYR A 167 8.08 7.70 -5.49
N GLU A 168 9.40 7.76 -5.56
CA GLU A 168 10.12 8.85 -6.22
C GLU A 168 9.71 8.97 -7.69
N GLU A 169 9.70 7.85 -8.44
CA GLU A 169 9.26 7.82 -9.84
C GLU A 169 7.85 8.40 -9.98
N VAL A 170 6.88 7.89 -9.21
CA VAL A 170 5.48 8.35 -9.28
C VAL A 170 5.34 9.83 -8.92
N LEU A 171 6.00 10.29 -7.85
CA LEU A 171 5.90 11.69 -7.44
C LEU A 171 6.55 12.63 -8.46
N THR A 172 7.63 12.20 -9.10
CA THR A 172 8.32 12.98 -10.14
C THR A 172 7.44 13.08 -11.39
N ASP A 173 6.85 11.98 -11.83
CA ASP A 173 5.91 11.95 -12.97
C ASP A 173 4.71 12.90 -12.74
N LEU A 174 4.23 12.99 -11.50
CA LEU A 174 3.11 13.86 -11.14
C LEU A 174 3.45 15.35 -11.15
N GLN A 175 4.72 15.74 -11.06
CA GLN A 175 5.13 17.14 -11.08
C GLN A 175 4.80 17.83 -12.41
N GLU A 176 4.77 17.07 -13.51
CA GLU A 176 4.42 17.58 -14.84
C GLU A 176 2.91 17.84 -15.00
N GLN A 177 2.09 17.32 -14.08
CA GLN A 177 0.63 17.32 -14.19
C GLN A 177 -0.04 18.32 -13.25
N VAL A 178 0.74 19.05 -12.45
CA VAL A 178 0.23 19.95 -11.41
C VAL A 178 0.76 21.37 -11.58
N GLY A 179 0.09 22.33 -10.94
CA GLY A 179 0.55 23.72 -10.89
C GLY A 179 1.82 23.91 -10.04
N SER A 180 2.42 25.10 -10.12
CA SER A 180 3.71 25.44 -9.47
C SER A 180 3.73 25.18 -7.97
N GLU A 181 2.70 25.58 -7.23
CA GLU A 181 2.60 25.36 -5.78
C GLU A 181 2.59 23.86 -5.43
N SER A 182 1.74 23.10 -6.14
CA SER A 182 1.63 21.64 -5.96
C SER A 182 2.91 20.93 -6.36
N LYS A 183 3.63 21.44 -7.36
CA LYS A 183 4.94 20.90 -7.78
C LYS A 183 5.97 21.04 -6.66
N THR A 184 6.10 22.22 -6.05
CA THR A 184 6.99 22.41 -4.89
C THR A 184 6.62 21.50 -3.71
N TYR A 185 5.32 21.25 -3.51
CA TYR A 185 4.87 20.28 -2.51
C TYR A 185 5.35 18.85 -2.82
N LEU A 186 5.23 18.40 -4.08
CA LEU A 186 5.71 17.09 -4.52
C LEU A 186 7.25 16.98 -4.42
N GLU A 187 7.99 18.04 -4.74
CA GLU A 187 9.46 18.08 -4.57
C GLU A 187 9.87 17.86 -3.12
N ASN A 188 9.16 18.47 -2.16
CA ASN A 188 9.39 18.24 -0.74
C ASN A 188 9.11 16.80 -0.32
N LEU A 189 8.08 16.16 -0.90
CA LEU A 189 7.80 14.74 -0.66
C LEU A 189 8.88 13.82 -1.25
N VAL A 190 9.40 14.14 -2.44
CA VAL A 190 10.53 13.40 -3.04
C VAL A 190 11.76 13.50 -2.14
N LYS A 191 12.07 14.70 -1.64
CA LYS A 191 13.19 14.90 -0.72
C LYS A 191 13.04 14.06 0.55
N LEU A 192 11.85 14.05 1.14
CA LEU A 192 11.55 13.23 2.32
C LEU A 192 11.80 11.72 2.05
N ILE A 193 11.40 11.21 0.88
CA ILE A 193 11.63 9.80 0.53
C ILE A 193 13.13 9.50 0.39
N LYS A 194 13.90 10.42 -0.21
CA LYS A 194 15.36 10.28 -0.31
C LYS A 194 16.01 10.22 1.06
N ASP A 195 15.61 11.11 1.96
CA ASP A 195 16.10 11.13 3.34
C ASP A 195 15.79 9.79 4.05
N ILE A 196 14.57 9.26 3.87
CA ILE A 196 14.18 7.93 4.40
C ILE A 196 15.04 6.81 3.79
N GLN A 197 15.29 6.86 2.48
CA GLN A 197 16.10 5.86 1.78
C GLN A 197 17.56 5.85 2.24
N THR A 198 18.16 7.02 2.44
CA THR A 198 19.51 7.13 3.00
C THR A 198 19.56 6.51 4.40
N ASN A 199 18.58 6.81 5.25
CA ASN A 199 18.50 6.24 6.59
C ASN A 199 18.34 4.70 6.57
N LEU A 200 17.62 4.15 5.58
CA LEU A 200 17.48 2.70 5.41
C LEU A 200 18.80 2.00 5.05
N LEU A 201 19.71 2.68 4.35
CA LEU A 201 21.01 2.16 3.91
C LEU A 201 22.08 2.22 5.00
N THR A 202 21.97 3.18 5.91
CA THR A 202 22.94 3.40 7.01
C THR A 202 22.59 2.64 8.30
N SER A 203 21.39 2.05 8.39
CA SER A 203 20.86 1.33 9.56
C SER A 203 20.95 -0.18 9.41
#